data_AF-A0A950NFT1-F1
#
_entry.id   AF-A0A950NFT1-F1
#
_cell.length_a   1.000
_cell.length_b   1.000
_cell.length_c   1.000
_cell.angle_alpha   90.00
_cell.angle_beta   90.00
_cell.angle_gamma   90.00
#
_symmetry.space_group_name_H-M   'P 1'
#
loop_
_entity.id
_entity.type
_entity.pdbx_description
1 polymer ?
#
loop_
_entity_poly.entity_id
_entity_poly.type
_entity_poly.pdbx_seq_one_letter_code
_entity_poly.pdbx_strand_id
1 'polypeptide(L)'
;VGDRGRRSVSKDGKDWTDAADLKATDTLVDVAFGAGRFVGVGLHGLRSVTEDGQKWTHRFPGEEGEHLNSILWAGDRFVAVGQGATYFSPDGLDWTRKENQDAPLTAAFGAGVFVGTNYKGKILRSSDAVAWKQVYKAEHHLEAVSWG
;
A
#
# COMPACT_ATOMS: atom_id res chain seq x y z
N VAL A 1 -8.54 6.68 -3.27
CA VAL A 1 -7.69 6.73 -4.48
C VAL A 1 -8.27 5.79 -5.53
N GLY A 2 -7.85 5.85 -6.80
CA GLY A 2 -8.38 4.98 -7.84
C GLY A 2 -7.84 5.23 -9.26
N ASP A 3 -8.53 4.63 -10.24
CA ASP A 3 -8.11 4.61 -11.64
C ASP A 3 -7.94 6.01 -12.25
N ARG A 4 -7.06 6.09 -13.27
CA ARG A 4 -6.68 7.31 -13.99
C ARG A 4 -6.22 8.45 -13.08
N GLY A 5 -5.58 8.09 -11.96
CA GLY A 5 -5.06 9.03 -10.98
C GLY A 5 -6.10 9.69 -10.09
N ARG A 6 -7.35 9.20 -10.09
CA ARG A 6 -8.41 9.78 -9.25
C ARG A 6 -8.06 9.68 -7.77
N ARG A 7 -8.14 10.81 -7.08
CA ARG A 7 -7.94 10.94 -5.63
C ARG A 7 -9.05 11.84 -5.13
N SER A 8 -9.71 11.47 -4.04
CA SER A 8 -10.83 12.23 -3.47
C SER A 8 -10.64 12.31 -1.97
N VAL A 9 -11.03 13.44 -1.39
CA VAL A 9 -10.91 13.73 0.04
C VAL A 9 -12.23 14.26 0.58
N SER A 10 -12.53 13.91 1.81
CA SER A 10 -13.67 14.40 2.58
C SER A 10 -13.25 14.64 4.02
N LYS A 11 -13.86 15.64 4.67
CA LYS A 11 -13.68 15.90 6.10
C LYS A 11 -14.73 15.22 6.97
N ASP A 12 -15.84 14.80 6.38
CA ASP A 12 -17.03 14.30 7.08
C ASP A 12 -17.53 12.93 6.59
N GLY A 13 -16.89 12.40 5.53
CA GLY A 13 -17.26 11.14 4.90
C GLY A 13 -18.53 11.21 4.04
N LYS A 14 -19.17 12.38 3.92
CA LYS A 14 -20.42 12.58 3.16
C LYS A 14 -20.17 13.37 1.89
N ASP A 15 -19.50 14.50 2.00
CA ASP A 15 -19.18 15.38 0.88
C ASP A 15 -17.74 15.15 0.43
N TRP A 16 -17.57 14.82 -0.84
CA TRP A 16 -16.27 14.45 -1.42
C TRP A 16 -15.84 15.44 -2.49
N THR A 17 -14.58 15.85 -2.43
CA THR A 17 -13.95 16.69 -3.45
C THR A 17 -12.79 15.93 -4.08
N ASP A 18 -12.71 15.96 -5.41
CA ASP A 18 -11.58 15.38 -6.14
C ASP A 18 -10.34 16.27 -5.99
N ALA A 19 -9.18 15.64 -5.82
CA ALA A 19 -7.88 16.29 -5.80
C ALA A 19 -7.56 16.89 -7.17
N ALA A 20 -6.79 17.98 -7.18
CA ALA A 20 -6.34 18.62 -8.42
C ALA A 20 -5.30 17.79 -9.18
N ASP A 21 -4.97 18.21 -10.41
CA ASP A 21 -3.85 17.71 -11.23
C ASP A 21 -3.84 16.18 -11.41
N LEU A 22 -4.96 15.63 -11.89
CA LEU A 22 -5.09 14.21 -12.21
C LEU A 22 -4.24 13.85 -13.42
N LYS A 23 -3.32 12.90 -13.25
CA LYS A 23 -2.57 12.28 -14.35
C LYS A 23 -2.99 10.82 -14.45
N ALA A 24 -3.39 10.40 -15.65
CA ALA A 24 -3.85 9.03 -15.87
C ALA A 24 -2.80 7.96 -15.50
N THR A 25 -1.51 8.31 -15.57
CA THR A 25 -0.37 7.46 -15.20
C THR A 25 -0.15 7.32 -13.69
N ASP A 26 -0.86 8.11 -12.87
CA ASP A 26 -0.68 8.15 -11.42
C ASP A 26 -1.76 7.34 -10.69
N THR A 27 -2.11 6.18 -11.24
CA THR A 27 -3.09 5.27 -10.65
C THR A 27 -2.56 4.68 -9.34
N LEU A 28 -3.20 5.10 -8.26
CA LEU A 28 -2.98 4.60 -6.90
C LEU A 28 -4.11 3.61 -6.56
N VAL A 29 -3.75 2.49 -5.97
CA VAL A 29 -4.66 1.38 -5.63
C VAL A 29 -4.97 1.33 -4.14
N ASP A 30 -4.06 1.83 -3.29
CA ASP A 30 -4.22 1.81 -1.84
C ASP A 30 -3.62 3.08 -1.20
N VAL A 31 -4.06 3.41 0.01
CA VAL A 31 -3.60 4.58 0.79
C VAL A 31 -3.56 4.28 2.29
N ALA A 32 -2.49 4.71 2.96
CA ALA A 32 -2.34 4.64 4.40
C ALA A 32 -2.05 6.03 4.99
N PHE A 33 -2.47 6.25 6.23
CA PHE A 33 -2.10 7.44 7.00
C PHE A 33 -1.13 7.05 8.13
N GLY A 34 -0.06 7.83 8.28
CA GLY A 34 1.01 7.58 9.24
C GLY A 34 2.01 8.75 9.22
N ALA A 35 2.81 8.92 10.27
CA ALA A 35 3.77 10.03 10.36
C ALA A 35 3.20 11.42 10.02
N GLY A 36 1.90 11.66 10.24
CA GLY A 36 1.22 12.92 9.93
C GLY A 36 0.83 13.14 8.47
N ARG A 37 0.92 12.14 7.58
CA ARG A 37 0.55 12.26 6.17
C ARG A 37 -0.12 11.01 5.58
N PHE A 38 -0.78 11.20 4.46
CA PHE A 38 -1.27 10.11 3.61
C PHE A 38 -0.21 9.72 2.61
N VAL A 39 -0.06 8.41 2.40
CA VAL A 39 0.82 7.83 1.41
C VAL A 39 0.00 6.86 0.59
N GLY A 40 -0.01 7.06 -0.72
CA GLY A 40 -0.70 6.20 -1.66
C GLY A 40 0.30 5.44 -2.51
N VAL A 41 -0.06 4.21 -2.87
CA VAL A 41 0.76 3.33 -3.72
C VAL A 41 -0.05 2.76 -4.88
N GLY A 42 0.62 2.32 -5.95
CA GLY A 42 -0.08 1.72 -7.08
C GLY A 42 0.79 1.19 -8.22
N LEU A 43 0.30 1.39 -9.44
CA LEU A 43 0.88 0.82 -10.65
C LEU A 43 2.31 1.32 -10.89
N HIS A 44 3.15 0.50 -11.54
CA HIS A 44 4.56 0.83 -11.81
C HIS A 44 5.35 1.14 -10.53
N GLY A 45 4.98 0.46 -9.44
CA GLY A 45 5.48 0.68 -8.09
C GLY A 45 5.29 2.11 -7.59
N LEU A 46 4.36 2.89 -8.14
CA LEU A 46 4.22 4.30 -7.80
C LEU A 46 3.96 4.48 -6.29
N ARG A 47 4.64 5.44 -5.68
CA ARG A 47 4.35 5.96 -4.34
C ARG A 47 4.22 7.48 -4.43
N SER A 48 3.24 8.06 -3.75
CA SER A 48 3.02 9.50 -3.67
C SER A 48 2.40 9.88 -2.34
N VAL A 49 2.58 11.14 -1.92
CA VAL A 49 2.18 11.59 -0.58
C VAL A 49 1.31 12.83 -0.62
N THR A 50 0.53 13.04 0.42
CA THR A 50 -0.21 14.28 0.66
C THR A 50 -0.42 14.49 2.16
N GLU A 51 -0.42 15.74 2.60
CA GLU A 51 -0.73 16.10 4.00
C GLU A 51 -2.19 16.54 4.15
N ASP A 52 -2.84 16.96 3.07
CA ASP A 52 -4.18 17.54 3.07
C ASP A 52 -5.23 16.75 2.25
N GLY A 53 -4.81 15.68 1.57
CA GLY A 53 -5.66 14.87 0.69
C GLY A 53 -5.93 15.50 -0.68
N GLN A 54 -5.63 16.78 -0.87
CA GLN A 54 -5.95 17.58 -2.06
C GLN A 54 -4.75 17.71 -2.98
N LYS A 55 -3.56 17.96 -2.42
CA LYS A 55 -2.33 18.14 -3.16
C LYS A 55 -1.41 16.96 -2.92
N TRP A 56 -1.28 16.13 -3.95
CA TRP A 56 -0.38 14.99 -3.94
C TRP A 56 0.96 15.38 -4.55
N THR A 57 2.02 15.24 -3.78
CA THR A 57 3.39 15.60 -4.13
C THR A 57 4.29 14.37 -4.12
N HIS A 58 5.53 14.57 -4.56
CA HIS A 58 6.61 13.57 -4.59
C HIS A 58 6.22 12.26 -5.28
N ARG A 59 6.48 12.19 -6.59
CA ARG A 59 6.20 11.00 -7.40
C ARG A 59 7.42 10.07 -7.38
N PHE A 60 7.31 8.93 -6.72
CA PHE A 60 8.36 7.91 -6.67
C PHE A 60 7.96 6.70 -7.53
N PRO A 61 8.48 6.56 -8.76
CA PRO A 61 8.26 5.35 -9.55
C PRO A 61 9.02 4.17 -8.97
N GLY A 62 8.52 2.95 -9.21
CA GLY A 62 9.26 1.72 -8.99
C GLY A 62 10.18 1.36 -10.17
N GLU A 63 10.81 0.19 -10.05
CA GLU A 63 11.54 -0.44 -11.15
C GLU A 63 10.57 -1.06 -12.18
N GLU A 64 11.09 -1.43 -13.35
CA GLU A 64 10.29 -2.06 -14.41
C GLU A 64 9.64 -3.37 -13.92
N GLY A 65 8.33 -3.52 -14.18
CA GLY A 65 7.55 -4.69 -13.77
C GLY A 65 7.03 -4.67 -12.34
N GLU A 66 7.34 -3.63 -11.56
CA GLU A 66 6.83 -3.51 -10.18
C GLU A 66 5.40 -2.96 -10.12
N HIS A 67 4.62 -3.49 -9.18
CA HIS A 67 3.27 -3.02 -8.89
C HIS A 67 3.00 -3.15 -7.40
N LEU A 68 2.67 -2.04 -6.73
CA LEU A 68 2.33 -2.05 -5.31
C LEU A 68 0.81 -2.14 -5.16
N ASN A 69 0.36 -3.13 -4.40
CA ASN A 69 -1.05 -3.47 -4.24
C ASN A 69 -1.62 -3.02 -2.90
N SER A 70 -0.77 -2.90 -1.88
CA SER A 70 -1.20 -2.48 -0.55
C SER A 70 -0.13 -1.70 0.17
N ILE A 71 -0.57 -0.78 1.03
CA ILE A 71 0.29 -0.02 1.94
C ILE A 71 -0.36 0.04 3.33
N LEU A 72 0.46 -0.05 4.37
CA LEU A 72 0.03 0.11 5.75
C LEU A 72 1.03 0.92 6.57
N TRP A 73 0.56 1.51 7.66
CA TRP A 73 1.41 2.08 8.71
C TRP A 73 1.60 1.04 9.82
N ALA A 74 2.84 0.63 10.06
CA ALA A 74 3.20 -0.40 11.03
C ALA A 74 3.48 0.16 12.45
N GLY A 75 3.12 1.42 12.71
CA GLY A 75 3.36 2.10 13.98
C GLY A 75 4.60 3.01 13.95
N ASP A 76 5.62 2.64 13.20
CA ASP A 76 6.89 3.38 13.07
C ASP A 76 7.31 3.67 11.62
N ARG A 77 6.70 2.99 10.65
CA ARG A 77 7.01 3.11 9.22
C ARG A 77 5.83 2.70 8.34
N PHE A 78 5.83 3.21 7.13
CA PHE A 78 5.07 2.67 6.01
C PHE A 78 5.70 1.39 5.47
N VAL A 79 4.85 0.43 5.13
CA VAL A 79 5.22 -0.82 4.44
C VAL A 79 4.31 -0.97 3.24
N ALA A 80 4.88 -0.94 2.04
CA ALA A 80 4.16 -1.12 0.79
C ALA A 80 4.55 -2.44 0.14
N VAL A 81 3.57 -3.31 -0.08
CA VAL A 81 3.75 -4.67 -0.60
C VAL A 81 3.08 -4.81 -1.98
N GLY A 82 3.65 -5.69 -2.79
CA GLY A 82 3.11 -6.03 -4.10
C GLY A 82 4.10 -6.83 -4.94
N GLN A 83 3.94 -6.79 -6.25
CA GLN A 83 4.77 -7.52 -7.19
C GLN A 83 6.17 -6.91 -7.30
N GLY A 84 7.19 -7.76 -7.23
CA GLY A 84 8.60 -7.44 -7.50
C GLY A 84 9.37 -6.93 -6.27
N ALA A 85 8.76 -6.09 -5.44
CA ALA A 85 9.42 -5.54 -4.26
C ALA A 85 8.46 -5.19 -3.12
N THR A 86 9.04 -5.12 -1.93
CA THR A 86 8.46 -4.45 -0.75
C THR A 86 9.25 -3.19 -0.46
N TYR A 87 8.54 -2.09 -0.24
CA TYR A 87 9.12 -0.79 0.05
C TYR A 87 8.81 -0.38 1.48
N PHE A 88 9.80 0.20 2.15
CA PHE A 88 9.71 0.66 3.52
C PHE A 88 10.03 2.15 3.59
N SER A 89 9.30 2.91 4.41
CA SER A 89 9.64 4.31 4.63
C SER A 89 9.21 4.75 6.03
N PRO A 90 10.08 5.40 6.83
CA PRO A 90 9.69 5.92 8.14
C PRO A 90 8.65 7.05 8.03
N ASP A 91 8.58 7.74 6.90
CA ASP A 91 7.83 8.98 6.78
C ASP A 91 7.05 9.13 5.45
N GLY A 92 7.21 8.21 4.49
CA GLY A 92 6.60 8.26 3.17
C GLY A 92 7.40 9.03 2.12
N LEU A 93 8.53 9.65 2.50
CA LEU A 93 9.39 10.45 1.62
C LEU A 93 10.68 9.70 1.28
N ASP A 94 11.29 9.05 2.27
CA ASP A 94 12.52 8.27 2.09
C ASP A 94 12.23 6.78 2.03
N TRP A 95 12.49 6.15 0.88
CA TRP A 95 12.10 4.77 0.62
C TRP A 95 13.29 3.81 0.53
N THR A 96 13.23 2.71 1.29
CA THR A 96 14.13 1.57 1.16
C THR A 96 13.41 0.46 0.39
N ARG A 97 14.01 0.03 -0.72
CA ARG A 97 13.52 -1.09 -1.53
C ARG A 97 14.11 -2.42 -1.05
N LYS A 98 13.28 -3.46 -1.00
CA LYS A 98 13.70 -4.86 -0.87
C LYS A 98 13.04 -5.69 -1.96
N GLU A 99 13.83 -6.37 -2.77
CA GLU A 99 13.31 -7.33 -3.74
C GLU A 99 12.47 -8.39 -3.01
N ASN A 100 11.26 -8.64 -3.52
CA ASN A 100 10.32 -9.57 -2.91
C ASN A 100 9.35 -10.11 -3.97
N GLN A 101 9.51 -11.38 -4.33
CA GLN A 101 8.66 -12.07 -5.29
C GLN A 101 7.47 -12.79 -4.64
N ASP A 102 7.48 -12.93 -3.31
CA ASP A 102 6.50 -13.69 -2.53
C ASP A 102 5.60 -12.80 -1.67
N ALA A 103 5.61 -11.49 -1.91
CA ALA A 103 4.78 -10.55 -1.17
C ALA A 103 3.27 -10.86 -1.36
N PRO A 104 2.44 -10.60 -0.35
CA PRO A 104 1.00 -10.70 -0.47
C PRO A 104 0.40 -9.58 -1.32
N LEU A 105 -0.83 -9.77 -1.79
CA LEU A 105 -1.62 -8.72 -2.44
C LEU A 105 -2.02 -7.62 -1.47
N THR A 106 -2.37 -8.02 -0.25
CA THR A 106 -2.81 -7.14 0.84
C THR A 106 -2.12 -7.56 2.12
N ALA A 107 -1.83 -6.60 2.98
CA ALA A 107 -1.25 -6.86 4.28
C ALA A 107 -1.92 -6.02 5.37
N ALA A 108 -1.95 -6.59 6.57
CA ALA A 108 -2.28 -5.90 7.82
C ALA A 108 -1.15 -6.15 8.83
N PHE A 109 -0.98 -5.22 9.77
CA PHE A 109 0.00 -5.34 10.84
C PHE A 109 -0.68 -5.13 12.19
N GLY A 110 -0.33 -5.99 13.15
CA GLY A 110 -0.87 -5.93 14.51
C GLY A 110 -0.11 -6.84 15.44
N ALA A 111 0.01 -6.45 16.71
CA ALA A 111 0.73 -7.19 17.74
C ALA A 111 2.14 -7.66 17.31
N GLY A 112 2.85 -6.84 16.54
CA GLY A 112 4.21 -7.14 16.07
C GLY A 112 4.30 -8.11 14.88
N VAL A 113 3.17 -8.47 14.25
CA VAL A 113 3.13 -9.45 13.18
C VAL A 113 2.38 -8.91 11.96
N PHE A 114 2.94 -9.16 10.78
CA PHE A 114 2.27 -8.94 9.50
C PHE A 114 1.45 -10.17 9.13
N VAL A 115 0.25 -9.94 8.62
CA VAL A 115 -0.59 -10.96 8.00
C VAL A 115 -0.92 -10.47 6.60
N GLY A 116 -0.83 -11.35 5.61
CA GLY A 116 -1.18 -10.99 4.24
C GLY A 116 -1.97 -12.09 3.54
N THR A 117 -2.72 -11.71 2.51
CA THR A 117 -3.47 -12.65 1.68
C THR A 117 -3.05 -12.57 0.22
N ASN A 118 -3.27 -13.66 -0.50
CA ASN A 118 -2.90 -13.80 -1.89
C ASN A 118 -4.01 -14.50 -2.68
N TYR A 119 -3.93 -14.39 -4.01
CA TYR A 119 -4.74 -15.18 -4.92
C TYR A 119 -4.68 -16.66 -4.54
N LYS A 120 -5.85 -17.35 -4.58
CA LYS A 120 -6.04 -18.77 -4.22
C LYS A 120 -6.07 -19.04 -2.70
N GLY A 121 -6.45 -18.04 -1.90
CA GLY A 121 -6.87 -18.21 -0.51
C GLY A 121 -5.73 -18.39 0.49
N LYS A 122 -4.48 -18.10 0.12
CA LYS A 122 -3.34 -18.21 1.02
C LYS A 122 -3.40 -17.12 2.10
N ILE A 123 -3.19 -17.50 3.36
CA ILE A 123 -2.88 -16.59 4.45
C ILE A 123 -1.41 -16.76 4.80
N LEU A 124 -0.68 -15.65 4.75
CA LEU A 124 0.74 -15.55 5.03
C LEU A 124 0.97 -14.80 6.34
N ARG A 125 2.04 -15.13 7.05
CA ARG A 125 2.55 -14.35 8.19
C ARG A 125 4.00 -13.97 7.95
N SER A 126 4.39 -12.81 8.46
CA SER A 126 5.77 -12.33 8.44
C SER A 126 6.06 -11.45 9.67
N SER A 127 7.32 -11.40 10.10
CA SER A 127 7.80 -10.45 11.12
C SER A 127 8.47 -9.22 10.51
N ASP A 128 8.88 -9.27 9.23
CA ASP A 128 9.69 -8.25 8.57
C ASP A 128 9.06 -7.71 7.27
N ALA A 129 7.92 -8.28 6.85
CA ALA A 129 7.22 -8.02 5.59
C ALA A 129 8.01 -8.37 4.31
N VAL A 130 9.13 -9.08 4.44
CA VAL A 130 9.92 -9.60 3.30
C VAL A 130 9.80 -11.12 3.24
N ALA A 131 10.09 -11.80 4.35
CA ALA A 131 9.98 -13.25 4.45
C ALA A 131 8.57 -13.66 4.88
N TRP A 132 7.80 -14.25 3.97
CA TRP A 132 6.42 -14.65 4.22
C TRP A 132 6.27 -16.17 4.31
N LYS A 133 5.63 -16.63 5.39
CA LYS A 133 5.30 -18.04 5.58
C LYS A 133 3.80 -18.26 5.45
N GLN A 134 3.39 -19.17 4.57
CA GLN A 134 1.99 -19.60 4.53
C GLN A 134 1.63 -20.34 5.82
N VAL A 135 0.55 -19.90 6.46
CA VAL A 135 0.03 -20.51 7.69
C VAL A 135 -1.34 -21.15 7.49
N TYR A 136 -2.07 -20.74 6.45
CA TYR A 136 -3.37 -21.29 6.12
C TYR A 136 -3.66 -21.14 4.62
N LYS A 137 -4.57 -21.98 4.12
CA LYS A 137 -5.09 -21.89 2.75
C LYS A 137 -6.60 -22.15 2.78
N ALA A 138 -7.38 -21.12 2.48
CA ALA A 138 -8.81 -21.21 2.28
C ALA A 138 -9.14 -21.89 0.93
N GLU A 139 -10.36 -22.42 0.81
CA GLU A 139 -10.87 -22.99 -0.43
C GLU A 139 -11.10 -21.94 -1.52
N HIS A 140 -11.39 -20.70 -1.09
CA HIS A 140 -11.70 -19.57 -1.97
C HIS A 140 -10.71 -18.42 -1.79
N HIS A 141 -10.80 -17.47 -2.71
CA HIS A 141 -9.97 -16.27 -2.73
C HIS A 141 -10.23 -15.37 -1.51
N LEU A 142 -9.18 -14.68 -1.05
CA LEU A 142 -9.23 -13.75 0.07
C LEU A 142 -8.75 -12.38 -0.42
N GLU A 143 -9.64 -11.40 -0.46
CA GLU A 143 -9.39 -10.07 -1.01
C GLU A 143 -8.79 -9.08 -0.02
N ALA A 144 -9.02 -9.29 1.28
CA ALA A 144 -8.62 -8.34 2.31
C ALA A 144 -8.28 -9.06 3.61
N VAL A 145 -7.38 -8.44 4.38
CA VAL A 145 -7.15 -8.75 5.78
C VAL A 145 -7.07 -7.44 6.56
N SER A 146 -7.59 -7.43 7.79
CA SER A 146 -7.46 -6.31 8.71
C SER A 146 -7.12 -6.82 10.10
N TRP A 147 -6.65 -5.92 10.95
CA TRP A 147 -6.40 -6.17 12.36
C TRP A 147 -7.01 -5.03 13.17
N GLY A 148 -7.64 -5.35 14.30
CA GLY A 148 -8.34 -4.41 15.18
C GLY A 148 -8.76 -5.03 16.49
#